data_AF-A0A1M6HYD6-F1
#
_entry.id   AF-A0A1M6HYD6-F1
#
_cell.length_a   1.000
_cell.length_b   1.000
_cell.length_c   1.000
_cell.angle_alpha   90.00
_cell.angle_beta   90.00
_cell.angle_gamma   90.00
#
_symmetry.space_group_name_H-M   'P 1'
#
loop_
_entity.id
_entity.type
_entity.pdbx_description
1 polymer ?
#
loop_
_entity_poly.entity_id
_entity_poly.type
_entity_poly.pdbx_seq_one_letter_code
_entity_poly.pdbx_strand_id
1 'polypeptide(L)'
;MLFVPANVQGYGRNHKRVYRIYCELELNLRIKPKKRLKRDKPLPLAAPDLSNDTWSMDFMADQLADGQSIRTLNVLDDFNRKSLCLEVDFSLLAERVVQSLNQIIEWRGKPNTIRVDNGPEYISGKLMEWAEKQGVRLEHIQPGKPQQNA
;
A
#
# COMPACT_ATOMS: atom_id res chain seq x y z
N MET A 1 7.24 14.51 22.06
CA MET A 1 8.22 14.41 23.17
C MET A 1 7.94 13.07 23.83
N LEU A 2 8.78 12.06 23.63
CA LEU A 2 8.70 10.84 24.43
C LEU A 2 10.09 10.57 24.97
N PHE A 3 10.19 10.73 26.30
CA PHE A 3 11.21 10.14 27.14
C PHE A 3 11.19 8.63 26.87
N VAL A 4 12.31 8.04 26.48
CA VAL A 4 12.57 6.63 26.81
C VAL A 4 13.24 6.67 28.18
N PRO A 5 12.54 6.39 29.29
CA PRO A 5 13.20 6.27 30.56
C PRO A 5 13.97 4.96 30.55
N ALA A 6 15.29 5.02 30.71
CA ALA A 6 16.03 3.93 31.33
C ALA A 6 15.57 3.83 32.81
N ASN A 7 14.35 3.33 33.03
CA ASN A 7 13.78 3.03 34.35
C ASN A 7 13.96 1.54 34.69
N VAL A 8 15.02 0.91 34.22
CA VAL A 8 15.30 -0.51 34.53
C VAL A 8 16.00 -0.68 35.89
N GLN A 9 16.47 0.39 36.56
CA GLN A 9 17.23 0.24 37.82
C GLN A 9 16.95 1.27 38.94
N GLY A 10 15.85 2.02 38.92
CA GLY A 10 15.38 2.74 40.13
C GLY A 10 16.33 3.77 40.76
N TYR A 11 17.30 4.33 40.01
CA TYR A 11 18.16 5.37 40.56
C TYR A 11 17.42 6.72 40.60
N GLY A 12 17.26 7.30 41.79
CA GLY A 12 16.72 8.65 42.02
C GLY A 12 17.62 9.75 41.48
N ARG A 13 17.76 9.84 40.14
CA ARG A 13 18.60 10.83 39.47
C ARG A 13 17.81 12.11 39.22
N ASN A 14 18.37 13.23 39.65
CA ASN A 14 17.82 14.56 39.41
C ASN A 14 17.75 14.83 37.90
N HIS A 15 16.53 15.00 37.38
CA HIS A 15 16.22 15.24 35.97
C HIS A 15 17.00 16.42 35.37
N LYS A 16 17.34 17.44 36.18
CA LYS A 16 18.17 18.58 35.72
C LYS A 16 19.60 18.16 35.40
N ARG A 17 20.18 17.26 36.20
CA ARG A 17 21.55 16.74 35.99
C ARG A 17 21.61 15.87 34.74
N VAL A 18 20.60 15.02 34.54
CA VAL A 18 20.50 14.17 33.34
C VAL A 18 20.40 15.04 32.08
N TYR A 19 19.55 16.07 32.11
CA TYR A 19 19.41 17.01 31.00
C TYR A 19 20.71 17.75 30.70
N ARG A 20 21.44 18.22 31.73
CA ARG A 20 22.73 18.90 31.54
C ARG A 20 23.77 18.02 30.86
N ILE A 21 23.91 16.76 31.29
CA ILE A 21 24.80 15.78 30.67
C ILE A 21 24.38 15.52 29.21
N TYR A 22 23.08 15.47 28.92
CA TYR A 22 22.57 15.26 27.57
C TYR A 22 22.90 16.42 26.62
N CYS A 23 22.87 17.66 27.12
CA CYS A 23 23.30 18.84 26.38
C CYS A 23 24.83 18.92 26.23
N GLU A 24 25.60 18.58 27.27
CA GLU A 24 27.07 18.53 27.22
C GLU A 24 27.58 17.48 26.23
N LEU A 25 26.84 16.37 26.04
CA LEU A 25 27.17 15.31 25.08
C LEU A 25 26.61 15.57 23.66
N GLU A 26 26.05 16.75 23.38
CA GLU A 26 25.42 17.12 22.10
C GLU A 26 24.32 16.13 21.61
N LEU A 27 23.75 15.35 22.52
CA LEU A 27 22.70 14.37 22.20
C LEU A 27 21.31 15.01 22.03
N ASN A 28 21.21 16.33 22.17
CA ASN A 28 20.02 17.16 21.95
C ASN A 28 19.69 17.33 20.45
N LEU A 29 19.70 16.22 19.71
CA LEU A 29 19.44 16.18 18.27
C LEU A 29 18.03 16.67 17.95
N ARG A 30 17.94 17.75 17.15
CA ARG A 30 16.67 18.29 16.66
C ARG A 30 16.12 17.35 15.59
N ILE A 31 15.05 16.62 15.91
CA ILE A 31 14.33 15.82 14.91
C ILE A 31 13.78 16.77 13.84
N LYS A 32 14.28 16.64 12.60
CA LYS A 32 13.73 17.41 11.48
C LYS A 32 12.29 16.96 11.24
N PRO A 33 11.30 17.88 11.19
CA PRO A 33 9.93 17.50 10.86
C PRO A 33 9.91 16.86 9.47
N LYS A 34 9.19 15.73 9.33
CA LYS A 34 8.99 15.09 8.02
C LYS A 34 8.43 16.12 7.05
N LYS A 35 9.13 16.39 5.94
CA LYS A 35 8.62 17.24 4.85
C LYS A 35 7.32 16.65 4.35
N ARG A 36 6.20 17.37 4.52
CA ARG A 36 4.95 17.04 3.83
C ARG A 36 5.14 17.35 2.34
N LEU A 37 5.07 16.34 1.48
CA LEU A 37 5.00 16.56 0.04
C LEU A 37 3.72 17.36 -0.26
N LYS A 38 3.87 18.52 -0.93
CA LYS A 38 2.74 19.14 -1.64
C LYS A 38 2.42 18.23 -2.82
N ARG A 39 1.21 17.69 -2.84
CA ARG A 39 0.70 16.85 -3.92
C ARG A 39 -0.26 17.70 -4.75
N ASP A 40 -0.01 17.82 -6.04
CA ASP A 40 -0.98 18.41 -6.97
C ASP A 40 -2.24 17.54 -7.01
N LYS A 41 -3.41 18.17 -7.09
CA LYS A 41 -4.68 17.44 -7.26
C LYS A 41 -4.57 16.64 -8.57
N PRO A 42 -4.61 15.29 -8.52
CA PRO A 42 -4.67 14.53 -9.76
C PRO A 42 -5.96 14.89 -10.49
N LEU A 43 -5.87 14.98 -11.81
CA LEU A 43 -7.04 14.96 -12.67
C LEU A 43 -7.84 13.68 -12.35
N PRO A 44 -9.18 13.74 -12.25
CA PRO A 44 -9.99 12.54 -12.12
C PRO A 44 -9.66 11.64 -13.32
N LEU A 45 -9.28 10.39 -13.05
CA LEU A 45 -9.28 9.38 -14.11
C LEU A 45 -10.72 9.28 -14.61
N ALA A 46 -10.91 9.28 -15.93
CA ALA A 46 -12.24 9.07 -16.49
C ALA A 46 -12.74 7.70 -15.99
N ALA A 47 -13.85 7.71 -15.25
CA ALA A 47 -14.56 6.49 -14.92
C ALA A 47 -15.09 5.89 -16.24
N PRO A 48 -14.93 4.58 -16.46
CA PRO A 48 -15.43 3.93 -17.66
C PRO A 48 -16.96 4.06 -17.73
N ASP A 49 -17.53 4.15 -18.93
CA ASP A 49 -18.98 4.26 -19.13
C ASP A 49 -19.75 2.95 -18.85
N LEU A 50 -19.02 1.83 -18.75
CA LEU A 50 -19.56 0.48 -18.60
C LEU A 50 -18.95 -0.25 -17.40
N SER A 51 -19.78 -1.01 -16.68
CA SER A 51 -19.30 -1.94 -15.65
C SER A 51 -18.45 -3.05 -16.27
N ASN A 52 -17.50 -3.57 -15.50
CA ASN A 52 -16.60 -4.64 -15.88
C ASN A 52 -15.65 -4.32 -17.05
N ASP A 53 -15.52 -3.05 -17.43
CA ASP A 53 -14.61 -2.63 -18.50
C ASP A 53 -13.18 -2.41 -17.96
N THR A 54 -13.07 -1.64 -16.87
CA THR A 54 -11.80 -1.35 -16.21
C THR A 54 -11.87 -1.75 -14.73
N TRP A 55 -10.85 -2.47 -14.27
CA TRP A 55 -10.67 -2.79 -12.85
C TRP A 55 -9.49 -2.04 -12.27
N SER A 56 -9.56 -1.66 -11.00
CA SER A 56 -8.42 -1.17 -10.22
C SER A 56 -7.95 -2.25 -9.26
N MET A 57 -6.64 -2.44 -9.22
CA MET A 57 -5.96 -3.39 -8.35
C MET A 57 -4.94 -2.68 -7.47
N ASP A 58 -4.97 -2.97 -6.16
CA ASP A 58 -4.06 -2.40 -5.17
C ASP A 58 -3.58 -3.46 -4.17
N PHE A 59 -2.37 -3.27 -3.66
CA PHE A 59 -1.76 -4.11 -2.64
C PHE A 59 -1.48 -3.28 -1.38
N MET A 60 -2.06 -3.70 -0.25
CA MET A 60 -1.74 -3.09 1.05
C MET A 60 -0.98 -4.09 1.92
N ALA A 61 -0.03 -3.60 2.71
CA ALA A 61 0.62 -4.36 3.76
C ALA A 61 0.13 -3.87 5.12
N ASP A 62 -0.17 -4.79 6.01
CA ASP A 62 -0.62 -4.51 7.38
C ASP A 62 0.04 -5.49 8.36
N GLN A 63 -0.20 -5.32 9.66
CA GLN A 63 0.38 -6.14 10.71
C GLN A 63 -0.68 -6.56 11.73
N LEU A 64 -0.71 -7.85 12.05
CA LEU A 64 -1.56 -8.39 13.11
C LEU A 64 -1.06 -7.94 14.50
N ALA A 65 -1.90 -8.11 15.51
CA ALA A 65 -1.60 -7.68 16.88
C ALA A 65 -0.37 -8.39 17.50
N ASP A 66 -0.01 -9.56 16.98
CA ASP A 66 1.17 -10.33 17.38
C ASP A 66 2.45 -9.94 16.62
N GLY A 67 2.37 -8.94 15.72
CA GLY A 67 3.49 -8.47 14.92
C GLY A 67 3.67 -9.22 13.59
N GLN A 68 2.79 -10.17 13.24
CA GLN A 68 2.89 -10.87 11.97
C GLN A 68 2.42 -9.99 10.81
N SER A 69 3.25 -9.81 9.78
CA SER A 69 2.91 -9.03 8.60
C SER A 69 1.94 -9.77 7.70
N ILE A 70 0.88 -9.09 7.28
CA ILE A 70 -0.08 -9.57 6.28
C ILE A 70 -0.06 -8.68 5.06
N ARG A 71 -0.53 -9.21 3.94
CA ARG A 71 -0.77 -8.48 2.70
C ARG A 71 -2.20 -8.68 2.25
N THR A 72 -2.74 -7.66 1.62
CA THR A 72 -4.08 -7.66 1.06
C THR A 72 -4.03 -7.29 -0.41
N LEU A 73 -4.75 -8.04 -1.23
CA LEU A 73 -5.04 -7.75 -2.63
C LEU A 73 -6.47 -7.21 -2.69
N ASN A 74 -6.63 -6.00 -3.21
CA ASN A 74 -7.92 -5.38 -3.47
C ASN A 74 -8.14 -5.29 -4.97
N VAL A 75 -9.26 -5.80 -5.47
CA VAL A 75 -9.70 -5.62 -6.86
C VAL A 75 -11.07 -4.97 -6.86
N LEU A 76 -11.21 -3.84 -7.55
CA LEU A 76 -12.45 -3.06 -7.63
C LEU A 76 -12.85 -2.83 -9.09
N ASP A 77 -14.15 -2.71 -9.35
CA ASP A 77 -14.69 -2.20 -10.61
C ASP A 77 -14.68 -0.66 -10.59
N ASP A 78 -14.12 -0.03 -11.61
CA ASP A 78 -13.96 1.42 -11.64
C ASP A 78 -15.26 2.19 -11.90
N PHE A 79 -16.25 1.58 -12.53
CA PHE A 79 -17.54 2.22 -12.82
C PHE A 79 -18.40 2.32 -11.56
N ASN A 80 -18.56 1.21 -10.84
CA ASN A 80 -19.49 1.13 -9.70
C ASN A 80 -18.80 1.08 -8.34
N ARG A 81 -17.45 1.09 -8.31
CA ARG A 81 -16.61 1.04 -7.10
C ARG A 81 -16.89 -0.19 -6.23
N LYS A 82 -17.46 -1.26 -6.79
CA LYS A 82 -17.70 -2.52 -6.07
C LYS A 82 -16.39 -3.29 -5.94
N SER A 83 -16.14 -3.81 -4.73
CA SER A 83 -15.07 -4.77 -4.49
C SER A 83 -15.40 -6.09 -5.20
N LEU A 84 -14.55 -6.48 -6.15
CA LEU A 84 -14.63 -7.74 -6.88
C LEU A 84 -13.91 -8.87 -6.16
N CYS A 85 -12.79 -8.55 -5.50
CA CYS A 85 -12.01 -9.49 -4.71
C CYS A 85 -11.28 -8.75 -3.59
N LEU A 86 -11.27 -9.37 -2.42
CA LEU A 86 -10.43 -9.02 -1.29
C LEU A 86 -9.75 -10.30 -0.84
N GLU A 87 -8.45 -10.39 -1.02
CA GLU A 87 -7.68 -11.55 -0.59
C GLU A 87 -6.61 -11.12 0.41
N VAL A 88 -6.51 -11.87 1.52
CA VAL A 88 -5.61 -11.56 2.63
C VAL A 88 -4.73 -12.79 2.88
N ASP A 89 -3.41 -12.59 2.85
CA ASP A 89 -2.45 -13.67 3.10
C ASP A 89 -1.12 -13.08 3.64
N PHE A 90 -0.27 -13.90 4.24
CA PHE A 90 1.06 -13.51 4.69
C PHE A 90 1.99 -13.17 3.50
N SER A 91 1.76 -13.80 2.35
CA SER A 91 2.46 -13.51 1.10
C SER A 91 1.54 -13.63 -0.10
N LEU A 92 1.50 -12.60 -0.93
CA LEU A 92 0.75 -12.61 -2.19
C LEU A 92 1.71 -12.83 -3.36
N LEU A 93 1.92 -14.09 -3.73
CA LEU A 93 2.67 -14.46 -4.93
C LEU A 93 1.86 -14.15 -6.19
N ALA A 94 2.54 -13.90 -7.31
CA ALA A 94 1.89 -13.61 -8.59
C ALA A 94 0.93 -14.73 -9.05
N GLU A 95 1.22 -15.99 -8.73
CA GLU A 95 0.32 -17.13 -9.01
C GLU A 95 -1.03 -16.98 -8.31
N ARG A 96 -1.00 -16.55 -7.05
CA ARG A 96 -2.20 -16.38 -6.25
C ARG A 96 -3.05 -15.24 -6.80
N VAL A 97 -2.41 -14.13 -7.14
CA VAL A 97 -3.08 -12.98 -7.81
C VAL A 97 -3.74 -13.42 -9.11
N VAL A 98 -3.03 -14.17 -9.96
CA VAL A 98 -3.56 -14.68 -11.23
C VAL A 98 -4.75 -15.63 -11.01
N GLN A 99 -4.68 -16.51 -10.00
CA GLN A 99 -5.80 -17.38 -9.66
C GLN A 99 -7.04 -16.58 -9.26
N SER A 100 -6.87 -15.57 -8.40
CA SER A 100 -7.96 -14.70 -7.96
C SER A 100 -8.55 -13.90 -9.10
N LEU A 101 -7.73 -13.36 -10.02
CA LEU A 101 -8.21 -12.69 -11.22
C LEU A 101 -8.99 -13.64 -12.13
N ASN A 102 -8.51 -14.87 -12.36
CA ASN A 102 -9.23 -15.86 -13.16
C ASN A 102 -10.59 -16.22 -12.56
N GLN A 103 -10.67 -16.35 -11.24
CA GLN A 103 -11.95 -16.58 -10.54
C GLN A 103 -12.92 -15.42 -10.78
N ILE A 104 -12.49 -14.16 -10.67
CA ILE A 104 -13.39 -13.03 -10.94
C ILE A 104 -13.87 -13.05 -12.41
N ILE A 105 -12.96 -13.35 -13.35
CA ILE A 105 -13.26 -13.41 -14.78
C ILE A 105 -14.29 -14.51 -15.10
N GLU A 106 -14.19 -15.67 -14.47
CA GLU A 106 -15.13 -16.78 -14.68
C GLU A 106 -16.57 -16.39 -14.31
N TRP A 107 -16.75 -15.56 -13.29
CA TRP A 107 -18.07 -15.17 -12.78
C TRP A 107 -18.67 -13.94 -13.47
N ARG A 108 -17.83 -12.99 -13.88
CA ARG A 108 -18.28 -11.67 -14.38
C ARG A 108 -17.89 -11.38 -15.82
N GLY A 109 -17.01 -12.19 -16.40
CA GLY A 109 -16.35 -11.91 -17.66
C GLY A 109 -15.08 -11.08 -17.47
N LYS A 110 -14.31 -11.00 -18.55
CA LYS A 110 -12.98 -10.42 -18.59
C LYS A 110 -13.03 -8.89 -18.75
N PRO A 111 -12.21 -8.11 -18.02
CA PRO A 111 -12.06 -6.68 -18.25
C PRO A 111 -11.23 -6.41 -19.49
N ASN A 112 -11.35 -5.20 -20.03
CA ASN A 112 -10.45 -4.73 -21.09
C ASN A 112 -9.13 -4.21 -20.49
N THR A 113 -9.21 -3.58 -19.32
CA THR A 113 -8.06 -2.92 -18.69
C THR A 113 -8.03 -3.18 -17.19
N ILE A 114 -6.83 -3.41 -16.64
CA ILE A 114 -6.58 -3.44 -15.20
C ILE A 114 -5.57 -2.37 -14.87
N ARG A 115 -5.97 -1.42 -14.02
CA ARG A 115 -5.11 -0.40 -13.44
C ARG A 115 -4.44 -0.96 -12.19
N VAL A 116 -3.13 -0.80 -12.10
CA VAL A 116 -2.36 -1.26 -10.96
C VAL A 116 -1.71 -0.04 -10.31
N ASP A 117 -2.13 0.29 -9.08
CA ASP A 117 -1.36 1.23 -8.25
C ASP A 117 -0.07 0.52 -7.85
N ASN A 118 1.04 1.26 -7.78
CA ASN A 118 2.41 0.75 -7.74
C ASN A 118 2.62 -0.34 -6.68
N GLY A 119 2.30 -1.57 -7.07
CA GLY A 119 2.37 -2.76 -6.25
C GLY A 119 3.83 -3.20 -6.09
N PRO A 120 4.11 -4.06 -5.09
CA PRO A 120 5.45 -4.53 -4.82
C PRO A 120 6.06 -5.08 -6.11
N GLU A 121 7.29 -4.66 -6.40
CA GLU A 121 8.11 -4.95 -7.60
C GLU A 121 8.14 -6.46 -8.00
N TYR A 122 7.67 -7.32 -7.10
CA TYR A 122 7.65 -8.78 -7.11
C TYR A 122 6.56 -9.45 -7.98
N ILE A 123 5.48 -8.75 -8.38
CA ILE A 123 4.34 -9.41 -9.08
C ILE A 123 4.40 -9.26 -10.62
N SER A 124 5.36 -8.47 -11.11
CA SER A 124 5.33 -7.88 -12.44
C SER A 124 5.39 -8.89 -13.60
N GLY A 125 6.35 -9.81 -13.62
CA GLY A 125 6.60 -10.68 -14.79
C GLY A 125 5.44 -11.64 -15.10
N LYS A 126 5.04 -12.45 -14.12
CA LYS A 126 3.99 -13.46 -14.31
C LYS A 126 2.60 -12.84 -14.51
N LEU A 127 2.33 -11.71 -13.87
CA LEU A 127 1.10 -10.96 -14.09
C LEU A 127 1.07 -10.34 -15.49
N MET A 128 2.19 -9.81 -15.98
CA MET A 128 2.30 -9.30 -17.35
C MET A 128 2.08 -10.40 -18.39
N GLU A 129 2.75 -11.55 -18.24
CA GLU A 129 2.55 -12.70 -19.15
C GLU A 129 1.10 -13.19 -19.14
N TRP A 130 0.46 -13.22 -17.97
CA TRP A 130 -0.94 -13.58 -17.85
C TRP A 130 -1.84 -12.56 -18.55
N ALA A 131 -1.61 -11.28 -18.34
CA ALA A 131 -2.42 -10.21 -18.93
C ALA A 131 -2.29 -10.21 -20.46
N GLU A 132 -1.09 -10.42 -21.00
CA GLU A 132 -0.85 -10.57 -22.43
C GLU A 132 -1.62 -11.77 -23.00
N LYS A 133 -1.54 -12.94 -22.35
CA LYS A 133 -2.30 -14.14 -22.75
C LYS A 133 -3.81 -13.94 -22.70
N GLN A 134 -4.30 -13.20 -21.71
CA GLN A 134 -5.71 -12.87 -21.58
C GLN A 134 -6.12 -11.72 -22.50
N GLY A 135 -5.20 -11.01 -23.14
CA GLY A 135 -5.51 -9.80 -23.91
C GLY A 135 -6.09 -8.68 -23.04
N VAL A 136 -5.64 -8.59 -21.79
CA VAL A 136 -6.00 -7.53 -20.82
C VAL A 136 -4.89 -6.49 -20.80
N ARG A 137 -5.24 -5.21 -20.90
CA ARG A 137 -4.25 -4.13 -20.83
C ARG A 137 -3.91 -3.84 -19.36
N LEU A 138 -2.63 -3.87 -19.01
CA LEU A 138 -2.16 -3.39 -17.70
C LEU A 138 -1.76 -1.91 -17.79
N GLU A 139 -2.39 -1.08 -16.97
CA GLU A 139 -2.05 0.35 -16.84
C GLU A 139 -1.42 0.61 -15.48
N HIS A 140 -0.16 1.06 -15.47
CA HIS A 140 0.52 1.46 -14.24
C HIS A 140 0.21 2.93 -13.93
N ILE A 141 -0.30 3.18 -12.72
CA ILE A 141 -0.54 4.55 -12.26
C ILE A 141 0.80 5.15 -11.81
N GLN A 142 1.09 6.39 -12.24
CA GLN A 142 2.35 7.06 -11.88
C GLN A 142 2.44 7.30 -10.36
N PRO A 143 3.62 7.07 -9.74
CA PRO A 143 3.80 7.22 -8.30
C PRO A 143 3.47 8.63 -7.82
N GLY A 144 2.62 8.72 -6.78
CA GLY A 144 2.36 9.96 -6.04
C GLY A 144 0.91 10.44 -5.97
N LYS A 145 -0.07 9.67 -6.49
CA LYS A 145 -1.48 10.11 -6.63
C LYS A 145 -2.52 9.13 -6.05
N PRO A 146 -2.50 8.83 -4.72
CA PRO A 146 -3.49 7.94 -4.08
C PRO A 146 -4.93 8.48 -4.05
N GLN A 147 -5.19 9.67 -4.60
CA GLN A 147 -6.54 10.24 -4.76
C GLN A 147 -7.26 9.78 -6.03
N GLN A 148 -6.61 8.98 -6.87
CA GLN A 148 -7.22 8.38 -8.06
C GLN A 148 -8.10 7.16 -7.74
N ASN A 149 -8.02 6.64 -6.50
CA ASN A 149 -8.81 5.52 -6.00
C ASN A 149 -9.97 5.96 -5.09
N ALA A 150 -10.57 7.14 -5.30
CA ALA A 150 -11.77 7.59 -4.59
C ALA A 150 -12.98 7.52 -5.53
#